data_AF-A0A3N9N6Z5-F1
#
_entry.id   AF-A0A3N9N6Z5-F1
#
_cell.length_a   1.000
_cell.length_b   1.000
_cell.length_c   1.000
_cell.angle_alpha   90.00
_cell.angle_beta   90.00
_cell.angle_gamma   90.00
#
_symmetry.space_group_name_H-M   'P 1'
#
loop_
_entity.id
_entity.type
_entity.pdbx_description
1 polymer ?
#
loop_
_entity_poly.entity_id
_entity_poly.type
_entity_poly.pdbx_seq_one_letter_code
_entity_poly.pdbx_strand_id
1 'polypeptide(L)' 'TSVLQECRAFIAAWLPGSEGTGIADVLFGDYAPTGKLSHSWPRHMNQIPINVGDPNYDPLFPYGFGLTY' A
#
# COMPACT_ATOMS: atom_id res chain seq x y z
N THR A 1 -7.71 -2.10 16.94
CA THR A 1 -6.66 -1.09 16.76
C THR A 1 -6.14 -1.19 15.34
N SER A 2 -5.78 -0.09 14.69
CA SER A 2 -5.25 -0.13 13.32
C SER A 2 -3.80 -0.61 13.34
N VAL A 3 -3.46 -1.66 12.59
CA VAL A 3 -2.09 -2.18 12.46
C VAL A 3 -1.09 -1.08 12.08
N LEU A 4 -1.52 -0.07 11.33
CA LEU A 4 -0.66 1.07 10.97
C LEU A 4 -0.14 1.86 12.18
N GLN A 5 -0.88 1.91 13.29
CA GLN A 5 -0.45 2.58 14.52
C GLN A 5 0.52 1.74 15.36
N GLU A 6 0.62 0.45 15.07
CA GLU A 6 1.47 -0.51 15.79
C GLU A 6 2.82 -0.74 15.09
N CYS A 7 2.99 -0.21 13.86
CA CYS A 7 4.18 -0.41 13.05
C CYS A 7 4.94 0.92 12.83
N ARG A 8 6.28 0.88 12.81
CA ARG A 8 7.10 2.03 12.35
C ARG A 8 7.10 2.20 10.84
N ALA A 9 6.91 1.10 10.11
CA ALA A 9 6.78 1.05 8.66
C ALA A 9 5.84 -0.09 8.28
N PHE A 10 5.13 0.05 7.16
CA PHE A 10 4.19 -0.95 6.65
C PHE A 10 4.39 -1.13 5.14
N ILE A 11 4.48 -2.38 4.68
CA ILE A 11 4.60 -2.73 3.26
C ILE A 11 3.41 -3.60 2.87
N ALA A 12 2.68 -3.17 1.84
CA ALA A 12 1.72 -4.01 1.14
C ALA A 12 2.45 -4.84 0.08
N ALA A 13 2.79 -6.09 0.40
CA ALA A 13 3.52 -7.01 -0.50
C ALA A 13 2.61 -7.84 -1.42
N TRP A 14 1.29 -7.73 -1.26
CA TRP A 14 0.28 -8.47 -2.04
C TRP A 14 0.47 -10.00 -1.97
N LEU A 15 0.45 -10.67 -3.12
CA LEU A 15 0.69 -12.11 -3.29
C LEU A 15 2.01 -12.29 -4.06
N PRO A 16 3.17 -12.20 -3.39
CA PRO A 16 4.48 -12.01 -4.03
C PRO A 16 5.04 -13.27 -4.74
N GLY A 17 4.38 -14.43 -4.64
CA GLY A 17 4.87 -15.68 -5.22
C GLY A 17 5.95 -16.36 -4.37
N SER A 18 6.76 -17.22 -5.00
CA SER A 18 7.80 -18.03 -4.32
C SER A 18 9.06 -17.23 -3.94
N GLU A 19 9.35 -16.15 -4.67
CA GLU A 19 10.60 -15.41 -4.55
C GLU A 19 10.56 -14.37 -3.42
N GLY A 20 10.40 -14.85 -2.18
CA GLY A 20 10.32 -14.02 -0.98
C GLY A 20 11.55 -13.12 -0.73
N THR A 21 12.70 -13.47 -1.31
CA THR A 21 13.92 -12.65 -1.26
C THR A 21 13.70 -11.25 -1.82
N GLY A 22 12.80 -11.07 -2.81
CA GLY A 22 12.48 -9.75 -3.34
C GLY A 22 11.88 -8.78 -2.31
N ILE A 23 11.29 -9.28 -1.22
CA ILE A 23 10.87 -8.43 -0.09
C ILE A 23 12.09 -7.97 0.71
N ALA A 24 13.05 -8.86 0.95
CA ALA A 24 14.27 -8.55 1.70
C ALA A 24 15.12 -7.52 0.94
N ASP A 25 15.26 -7.66 -0.37
CA ASP A 25 15.99 -6.73 -1.24
C ASP A 25 15.52 -5.27 -1.05
N VAL A 26 14.20 -5.06 -0.90
CA VAL A 26 13.63 -3.72 -0.66
C VAL A 26 13.78 -3.27 0.78
N LEU A 27 13.59 -4.18 1.75
CA LEU A 27 13.68 -3.87 3.18
C LEU A 27 15.10 -3.49 3.61
N PHE A 28 16.12 -4.09 2.99
CA PHE A 28 17.53 -3.89 3.36
C PHE A 28 18.28 -2.88 2.49
N GLY A 29 17.62 -2.29 1.49
CA GLY A 29 18.22 -1.19 0.73
C GLY A 29 18.89 -1.57 -0.58
N ASP A 30 18.82 -2.84 -1.00
CA ASP A 30 19.40 -3.29 -2.26
C ASP A 30 18.65 -2.67 -3.46
N TYR A 31 17.33 -2.45 -3.30
CA TYR A 31 16.51 -1.69 -4.25
C TYR A 31 15.50 -0.78 -3.54
N ALA A 32 15.40 0.48 -3.99
CA ALA A 32 14.37 1.40 -3.50
C ALA A 32 12.96 0.96 -3.92
N PRO A 33 11.93 1.10 -3.05
CA PRO A 33 10.57 0.76 -3.39
C PRO A 33 10.01 1.74 -4.44
N THR A 34 9.58 1.21 -5.57
CA THR A 34 8.99 2.00 -6.68
C THR A 34 7.48 1.79 -6.84
N GLY A 35 6.93 0.76 -6.17
CA GLY A 35 5.53 0.37 -6.30
C GLY A 35 4.56 1.47 -5.89
N LYS A 36 3.50 1.65 -6.70
CA LYS A 36 2.38 2.54 -6.43
C LYS A 36 1.08 1.73 -6.36
N LEU A 37 0.16 2.12 -5.48
CA LEU A 37 -1.13 1.46 -5.33
C LEU A 37 -1.92 1.47 -6.64
N SER A 38 -2.25 0.29 -7.18
CA SER A 38 -3.14 0.13 -8.33
C SER A 38 -4.63 0.18 -7.95
N HIS A 39 -4.94 0.25 -6.66
CA HIS A 39 -6.28 0.34 -6.11
C HIS A 39 -6.29 1.34 -4.95
N SER A 40 -7.39 2.08 -4.79
CA SER A 40 -7.61 2.95 -3.64
C SER A 40 -7.72 2.12 -2.36
N TRP A 41 -7.02 2.49 -1.30
CA TRP A 41 -7.13 1.82 -0.01
C TRP A 41 -8.22 2.49 0.83
N PRO A 42 -9.34 1.81 1.16
CA PRO A 42 -10.41 2.42 1.93
C PRO A 42 -9.98 2.71 3.37
N ARG A 43 -10.49 3.80 3.94
CA ARG A 43 -10.44 4.09 5.39
C ARG A 43 -11.40 3.20 6.17
N HIS A 44 -12.57 2.95 5.58
CA HIS A 44 -13.63 2.14 6.17
C HIS A 44 -14.26 1.23 5.11
N MET A 45 -14.70 0.05 5.53
CA MET A 45 -15.25 -0.95 4.60
C MET A 45 -16.55 -0.49 3.91
N ASN A 46 -17.30 0.40 4.55
CA ASN A 46 -18.53 0.98 3.98
C ASN A 46 -18.28 1.97 2.83
N GLN A 47 -17.03 2.31 2.53
CA GLN A 47 -16.68 3.13 1.37
C GLN A 47 -16.68 2.32 0.07
N ILE A 48 -16.68 0.98 0.14
CA ILE A 48 -16.63 0.15 -1.06
C ILE A 48 -18.01 0.14 -1.75
N PRO A 49 -18.09 0.37 -3.07
CA PRO A 49 -16.99 0.63 -4.00
C PRO A 49 -16.42 2.06 -3.90
N ILE A 50 -15.09 2.20 -3.93
CA ILE A 50 -14.36 3.47 -3.95
C ILE A 50 -13.25 3.43 -5.01
N ASN A 51 -13.36 4.29 -6.02
CA ASN A 51 -12.44 4.33 -7.16
C ASN A 51 -11.97 5.76 -7.43
N VAL A 52 -10.78 5.87 -8.02
CA VAL A 52 -10.25 7.15 -8.47
C VAL A 52 -11.21 7.79 -9.48
N GLY A 53 -11.57 9.05 -9.26
CA GLY A 53 -12.54 9.79 -10.09
C GLY A 53 -13.97 9.83 -9.53
N ASP A 54 -14.28 9.09 -8.47
CA ASP A 54 -15.60 9.18 -7.82
C ASP A 54 -15.83 10.60 -7.23
N PRO A 55 -17.06 11.14 -7.25
CA PRO A 55 -17.36 12.49 -6.74
C PRO A 55 -16.97 12.71 -5.27
N ASN A 56 -17.02 11.65 -4.45
CA ASN A 56 -16.70 11.69 -3.01
C ASN A 56 -15.47 10.83 -2.68
N TYR A 57 -14.40 10.99 -3.45
CA TYR A 57 -13.17 10.20 -3.31
C TYR A 57 -12.33 10.62 -2.09
N ASP A 58 -12.50 9.93 -0.96
CA ASP A 58 -11.74 10.12 0.30
C ASP A 58 -11.14 8.79 0.83
N PRO A 59 -10.14 8.21 0.17
CA PRO A 59 -9.49 6.98 0.63
C PRO A 59 -8.51 7.23 1.79
N LEU A 60 -8.13 6.18 2.51
CA LEU A 60 -7.01 6.24 3.46
C LEU A 60 -5.68 6.44 2.74
N PHE A 61 -5.48 5.68 1.65
CA PHE A 61 -4.37 5.88 0.71
C PHE A 61 -4.93 5.96 -0.71
N PRO A 62 -4.68 7.04 -1.45
CA PRO A 62 -5.23 7.19 -2.80
C PRO A 62 -4.57 6.25 -3.81
N TYR A 63 -5.25 6.04 -4.94
CA TYR A 63 -4.66 5.41 -6.12
C TYR A 63 -3.34 6.11 -6.48
N GLY A 64 -2.33 5.33 -6.84
CA GLY A 64 -1.00 5.85 -7.14
C GLY A 64 -0.15 6.21 -5.91
N PHE A 65 -0.66 6.04 -4.68
CA PHE A 65 0.13 6.26 -3.47
C PHE A 65 1.27 5.23 -3.35
N GLY A 66 2.42 5.66 -2.86
CA GLY A 66 3.56 4.81 -2.54
C GLY A 66 4.74 5.68 -2.12
N LEU A 67 5.36 5.38 -0.99
CA LEU A 67 6.52 6.10 -0.47
C LEU A 67 7.83 5.53 -1.06
N THR A 68 8.89 6.34 -1.04
CA THR A 68 10.27 5.92 -1.30
C THR A 68 11.17 6.44 -0.20
N TYR A 69 12.32 5.79 0.00
CA TYR A 69 13.44 6.33 0.78
C TYR A 69 14.55 6.80 -0.17
#